data_AF-X0T4D4-F1
#
_entry.id   AF-X0T4D4-F1
#
_cell.length_a   1.000
_cell.length_b   1.000
_cell.length_c   1.000
_cell.angle_alpha   90.00
_cell.angle_beta   90.00
_cell.angle_gamma   90.00
#
_symmetry.space_group_name_H-M   'P 1'
#
loop_
_entity.id
_entity.type
_entity.pdbx_description
1 polymer ?
#
loop_
_entity_poly.entity_id
_entity_poly.type
_entity_poly.pdbx_seq_one_letter_code
_entity_poly.pdbx_strand_id
1 'polypeptide(L)'
;MTQEAARAAFVSLRELDVTDLLPQVRAPTLVLHRRQLPWPVVDVARGLASRIPEARLALLEGESLAPFLGDRDAVLSAIDEFLGEGEEAAGGPAPSGLVTILFTDMEGSTSLTQRVGDAKAQEVLRTHNRIVRDALKAHSGSEVKHTGDGIMASFTSASRALECAIDIQRALAQHNEAAAARPSTGSGRAEVIRVRIGLNAGEPVAEEEDLFGTAVQLAARICAQAEPGEILAPIVVRELAAGKGFLLADRGDVTLRGFEDPVRLYEVHWR
;
A
#
# COMPACT_ATOMS: atom_id res chain seq x y z
N MET A 1 -28.11 8.39 -29.52
CA MET A 1 -27.09 9.07 -30.34
C MET A 1 -27.44 8.80 -31.80
N THR A 2 -27.75 9.82 -32.60
CA THR A 2 -28.09 9.64 -34.02
C THR A 2 -26.83 9.35 -34.85
N GLN A 3 -26.98 8.64 -35.97
CA GLN A 3 -25.86 8.25 -36.84
C GLN A 3 -25.07 9.46 -37.36
N GLU A 4 -25.75 10.59 -37.62
CA GLU A 4 -25.13 11.87 -37.97
C GLU A 4 -24.32 12.48 -36.82
N ALA A 5 -24.84 12.45 -35.59
CA ALA A 5 -24.11 12.95 -34.42
C ALA A 5 -22.85 12.12 -34.13
N ALA A 6 -22.94 10.80 -34.30
CA ALA A 6 -21.78 9.91 -34.18
C ALA A 6 -20.73 10.21 -35.25
N ARG A 7 -21.16 10.44 -36.50
CA ARG A 7 -20.27 10.77 -37.62
C ARG A 7 -19.63 12.15 -37.48
N ALA A 8 -20.38 13.16 -37.03
CA ALA A 8 -19.87 14.50 -36.80
C ALA A 8 -18.86 14.54 -35.64
N ALA A 9 -19.14 13.84 -34.52
CA ALA A 9 -18.19 13.67 -33.43
C ALA A 9 -16.90 12.97 -33.89
N PHE A 10 -17.05 11.94 -34.73
CA PHE A 10 -15.90 11.21 -35.30
C PHE A 10 -15.05 12.06 -36.25
N VAL A 11 -15.65 12.97 -37.02
CA VAL A 11 -14.91 13.92 -37.89
C VAL A 11 -14.21 14.99 -37.05
N SER A 12 -14.89 15.56 -36.05
CA SER A 12 -14.30 16.58 -35.18
C SER A 12 -13.11 16.06 -34.37
N LEU A 13 -13.15 14.80 -33.92
CA LEU A 13 -12.01 14.12 -33.29
C LEU A 13 -10.81 13.91 -34.23
N ARG A 14 -11.00 13.92 -35.56
CA ARG A 14 -9.91 13.77 -36.55
C ARG A 14 -9.21 15.07 -36.90
N GLU A 15 -9.83 16.22 -36.64
CA GLU A 15 -9.26 17.54 -36.95
C GLU A 15 -8.44 18.12 -35.79
N LEU A 16 -8.54 17.52 -34.60
CA LEU A 16 -7.75 17.92 -33.44
C LEU A 16 -6.32 17.35 -33.55
N ASP A 17 -5.44 18.09 -34.20
CA ASP A 17 -4.01 17.80 -34.20
C ASP A 17 -3.31 18.62 -33.11
N VAL A 18 -2.77 17.91 -32.11
CA VAL A 18 -2.00 18.50 -31.00
C VAL A 18 -0.52 18.11 -31.07
N THR A 19 -0.05 17.60 -32.21
CA THR A 19 1.31 17.06 -32.38
C THR A 19 2.38 18.08 -31.98
N ASP A 20 2.18 19.37 -32.32
CA ASP A 20 3.10 20.46 -31.99
C ASP A 20 3.11 20.83 -30.49
N LEU A 21 2.11 20.39 -29.74
CA LEU A 21 2.01 20.60 -28.28
C LEU A 21 2.60 19.44 -27.47
N LEU A 22 2.81 18.27 -28.09
CA LEU A 22 3.33 17.09 -27.39
C LEU A 22 4.68 17.33 -26.70
N PRO A 23 5.64 18.08 -27.29
CA PRO A 23 6.90 18.39 -26.60
C PRO A 23 6.75 19.28 -25.36
N GLN A 24 5.59 19.93 -25.19
CA GLN A 24 5.32 20.83 -24.06
C GLN A 24 4.79 20.08 -22.82
N VAL A 25 4.43 18.80 -22.96
CA VAL A 25 3.99 17.97 -21.84
C VAL A 25 5.19 17.74 -20.91
N ARG A 26 5.06 18.16 -19.65
CA ARG A 26 6.12 18.05 -18.62
C ARG A 26 5.84 16.98 -17.56
N ALA A 27 4.64 16.39 -17.56
CA ALA A 27 4.32 15.32 -16.63
C ALA A 27 4.79 13.98 -17.22
N PRO A 28 5.26 13.03 -16.39
CA PRO A 28 5.44 11.65 -16.81
C PRO A 28 4.18 11.17 -17.53
N THR A 29 4.32 10.53 -18.68
CA THR A 29 3.18 10.16 -19.52
C THR A 29 3.22 8.70 -19.93
N LEU A 30 2.13 7.97 -19.67
CA LEU A 30 1.89 6.64 -20.21
C LEU A 30 1.00 6.73 -21.45
N VAL A 31 1.50 6.20 -22.57
CA VAL A 31 0.73 5.96 -23.77
C VAL A 31 0.34 4.49 -23.81
N LEU A 32 -0.97 4.21 -23.67
CA LEU A 32 -1.54 2.87 -23.78
C LEU A 32 -2.07 2.63 -25.19
N HIS A 33 -1.81 1.45 -25.76
CA HIS A 33 -2.37 1.07 -27.04
C HIS A 33 -2.63 -0.43 -27.16
N ARG A 34 -3.65 -0.82 -27.94
CA ARG A 34 -4.02 -2.23 -28.16
C ARG A 34 -3.59 -2.71 -29.53
N ARG A 35 -2.94 -3.88 -29.61
CA ARG A 35 -2.27 -4.34 -30.84
C ARG A 35 -3.23 -4.72 -31.97
N GLN A 36 -4.43 -5.20 -31.66
CA GLN A 36 -5.41 -5.69 -32.63
C GLN A 36 -6.41 -4.62 -33.05
N LEU A 37 -6.17 -3.34 -32.73
CA LEU A 37 -7.04 -2.28 -33.21
C LEU A 37 -6.89 -2.07 -34.72
N PRO A 38 -8.00 -2.04 -35.48
CA PRO A 38 -7.95 -1.71 -36.90
C PRO A 38 -7.65 -0.22 -37.13
N TRP A 39 -8.00 0.64 -36.17
CA TRP A 39 -7.69 2.06 -36.15
C TRP A 39 -7.92 2.67 -34.74
N PRO A 40 -7.04 3.57 -34.23
CA PRO A 40 -5.74 3.91 -34.78
C PRO A 40 -4.80 2.72 -34.68
N VAL A 41 -3.81 2.66 -35.57
CA VAL A 41 -2.78 1.60 -35.55
C VAL A 41 -1.65 1.94 -34.58
N VAL A 42 -0.85 0.93 -34.22
CA VAL A 42 0.27 1.04 -33.25
C VAL A 42 1.23 2.20 -33.57
N ASP A 43 1.45 2.51 -34.84
CA ASP A 43 2.36 3.59 -35.25
C ASP A 43 1.92 4.98 -34.79
N VAL A 44 0.60 5.19 -34.63
CA VAL A 44 0.07 6.43 -34.07
C VAL A 44 0.50 6.57 -32.61
N ALA A 45 0.38 5.50 -31.83
CA ALA A 45 0.80 5.49 -30.43
C ALA A 45 2.32 5.60 -30.27
N ARG A 46 3.10 4.96 -31.16
CA ARG A 46 4.57 5.15 -31.21
C ARG A 46 4.94 6.59 -31.51
N GLY A 47 4.26 7.22 -32.46
CA GLY A 47 4.47 8.62 -32.80
C GLY A 47 4.08 9.58 -31.68
N LEU A 48 3.10 9.25 -30.86
CA LEU A 48 2.74 10.03 -29.68
C LEU A 48 3.83 9.91 -28.61
N ALA A 49 4.22 8.68 -28.26
CA ALA A 49 5.23 8.42 -27.24
C ALA A 49 6.62 8.98 -27.60
N SER A 50 7.01 9.00 -28.87
CA SER A 50 8.32 9.53 -29.28
C SER A 50 8.42 11.06 -29.24
N ARG A 51 7.29 11.78 -29.14
CA ARG A 51 7.23 13.25 -29.15
C ARG A 51 6.94 13.87 -27.80
N ILE A 52 6.55 13.07 -26.82
CA ILE A 52 6.37 13.48 -25.43
C ILE A 52 7.65 13.14 -24.65
N PRO A 53 8.28 14.11 -23.95
CA PRO A 53 9.43 13.84 -23.10
C PRO A 53 9.12 12.75 -22.07
N GLU A 54 10.01 11.77 -21.93
CA GLU A 54 9.91 10.68 -20.94
C GLU A 54 8.63 9.83 -21.04
N ALA A 55 7.93 9.86 -22.18
CA ALA A 55 6.74 9.03 -22.34
C ALA A 55 7.07 7.55 -22.52
N ARG A 56 6.31 6.71 -21.82
CA ARG A 56 6.35 5.25 -21.96
C ARG A 56 5.22 4.78 -22.85
N LEU A 57 5.50 3.83 -23.74
CA LEU A 57 4.48 3.16 -24.55
C LEU A 57 4.25 1.75 -24.01
N ALA A 58 3.04 1.43 -23.58
CA ALA A 58 2.62 0.06 -23.27
C ALA A 58 1.67 -0.46 -24.36
N LEU A 59 2.07 -1.58 -24.98
CA LEU A 59 1.27 -2.27 -25.99
C LEU A 59 0.59 -3.48 -25.35
N LEU A 60 -0.74 -3.46 -25.34
CA LEU A 60 -1.58 -4.48 -24.73
C LEU A 60 -2.27 -5.32 -25.82
N GLU A 61 -2.60 -6.57 -25.51
CA GLU A 61 -3.41 -7.42 -26.38
C GLU A 61 -4.89 -7.03 -26.28
N GLY A 62 -5.65 -7.07 -27.37
CA GLY A 62 -7.09 -6.80 -27.45
C GLY A 62 -7.51 -5.86 -28.58
N GLU A 63 -8.82 -5.69 -28.75
CA GLU A 63 -9.44 -4.98 -29.89
C GLU A 63 -10.24 -3.73 -29.48
N SER A 64 -10.15 -3.31 -28.21
CA SER A 64 -10.94 -2.19 -27.68
C SER A 64 -10.07 -1.12 -27.03
N LEU A 65 -10.25 0.13 -27.47
CA LEU A 65 -9.65 1.33 -26.87
C LEU A 65 -10.31 1.71 -25.54
N ALA A 66 -11.52 1.22 -25.26
CA ALA A 66 -12.20 1.56 -24.03
C ALA A 66 -11.49 0.89 -22.84
N PRO A 67 -10.98 1.65 -21.84
CA PRO A 67 -10.22 1.07 -20.72
C PRO A 67 -11.00 0.03 -19.90
N PHE A 68 -12.33 0.13 -19.92
CA PHE A 68 -13.25 -0.74 -19.18
C PHE A 68 -13.79 -1.93 -20.00
N LEU A 69 -13.38 -2.08 -21.27
CA LEU A 69 -13.89 -3.12 -22.17
C LEU A 69 -12.75 -4.01 -22.68
N GLY A 70 -12.91 -5.33 -22.59
CA GLY A 70 -11.85 -6.30 -22.92
C GLY A 70 -11.01 -6.66 -21.70
N ASP A 71 -9.70 -6.85 -21.90
CA ASP A 71 -8.77 -7.19 -20.82
C ASP A 71 -8.45 -5.96 -19.96
N ARG A 72 -9.36 -5.69 -19.01
CA ARG A 72 -9.26 -4.58 -18.06
C ARG A 72 -8.06 -4.76 -17.12
N ASP A 73 -7.72 -5.99 -16.75
CA ASP A 73 -6.67 -6.25 -15.76
C ASP A 73 -5.30 -5.90 -16.34
N ALA A 74 -5.05 -6.14 -17.63
CA ALA A 74 -3.84 -5.68 -18.30
C ALA A 74 -3.72 -4.14 -18.37
N VAL A 75 -4.85 -3.42 -18.52
CA VAL A 75 -4.88 -1.95 -18.51
C VAL A 75 -4.57 -1.42 -17.12
N LEU A 76 -5.21 -1.98 -16.10
CA LEU A 76 -4.96 -1.62 -14.70
C LEU A 76 -3.51 -1.93 -14.31
N SER A 77 -2.98 -3.09 -14.69
CA SER A 77 -1.58 -3.45 -14.43
C SER A 77 -0.59 -2.49 -15.07
N ALA A 78 -0.83 -2.03 -16.31
CA ALA A 78 0.05 -1.07 -16.97
C ALA A 78 -0.03 0.34 -16.35
N ILE A 79 -1.22 0.73 -15.88
CA ILE A 79 -1.41 1.98 -15.13
C ILE A 79 -0.72 1.87 -13.77
N ASP A 80 -0.90 0.77 -13.04
CA ASP A 80 -0.30 0.55 -11.73
C ASP A 80 1.23 0.46 -11.83
N GLU A 81 1.78 -0.18 -12.86
CA GLU A 81 3.23 -0.20 -13.11
C GLU A 81 3.76 1.22 -13.39
N PHE A 82 3.09 1.96 -14.27
CA PHE A 82 3.52 3.32 -14.59
C PHE A 82 3.36 4.31 -13.44
N LEU A 83 2.25 4.21 -12.70
CA LEU A 83 2.03 5.01 -11.50
C LEU A 83 3.00 4.58 -10.39
N GLY A 84 3.35 3.29 -10.30
CA GLY A 84 4.38 2.78 -9.38
C GLY A 84 5.81 3.16 -9.76
N GLU A 85 6.07 3.48 -11.03
CA GLU A 85 7.37 4.02 -11.49
C GLU A 85 7.48 5.54 -11.33
N GLY A 86 6.35 6.27 -11.34
CA GLY A 86 6.26 7.70 -11.04
C GLY A 86 5.95 8.03 -9.57
N GLU A 87 5.42 7.07 -8.83
CA GLU A 87 5.52 6.97 -7.38
C GLU A 87 6.85 6.28 -7.07
N GLU A 88 7.96 7.02 -7.21
CA GLU A 88 9.01 6.87 -6.20
C GLU A 88 8.26 6.86 -4.86
N ALA A 89 8.30 5.72 -4.18
CA ALA A 89 7.51 5.40 -3.00
C ALA A 89 7.86 6.33 -1.82
N ALA A 90 7.65 7.65 -1.91
CA ALA A 90 8.35 8.61 -1.06
C ALA A 90 9.79 8.15 -0.77
N GLY A 91 10.48 7.68 -1.82
CA GLY A 91 11.84 7.13 -1.78
C GLY A 91 12.83 8.28 -1.77
N GLY A 92 12.80 9.10 -0.71
CA GLY A 92 14.01 9.83 -0.34
C GLY A 92 15.15 8.82 -0.18
N PRO A 93 16.43 9.24 -0.33
CA PRO A 93 17.57 8.34 -0.09
C PRO A 93 17.31 7.55 1.17
N ALA A 94 17.41 6.22 1.06
CA ALA A 94 17.01 5.32 2.14
C ALA A 94 17.59 5.86 3.44
N PRO A 95 16.75 6.10 4.45
CA PRO A 95 17.07 7.03 5.53
C PRO A 95 18.38 6.61 6.20
N SER A 96 19.44 7.36 5.94
CA SER A 96 20.70 7.20 6.65
C SER A 96 20.48 7.72 8.07
N GLY A 97 20.50 6.81 9.05
CA GLY A 97 20.36 7.14 10.47
C GLY A 97 19.11 6.56 11.12
N LEU A 98 18.68 7.19 12.22
CA LEU A 98 17.62 6.69 13.09
C LEU A 98 16.26 6.70 12.38
N VAL A 99 15.60 5.54 12.32
CA VAL A 99 14.21 5.40 11.88
C VAL A 99 13.38 4.62 12.88
N THR A 100 12.07 4.82 12.83
CA THR A 100 11.09 3.96 13.50
C THR A 100 10.51 2.99 12.50
N ILE A 101 10.61 1.70 12.81
CA ILE A 101 10.13 0.59 12.00
C ILE A 101 8.83 0.09 12.63
N LEU A 102 7.81 -0.14 11.80
CA LEU A 102 6.52 -0.67 12.18
C LEU A 102 6.29 -1.96 11.40
N PHE A 103 5.93 -3.02 12.11
CA PHE A 103 5.42 -4.25 11.52
C PHE A 103 3.96 -4.41 11.89
N THR A 104 3.16 -4.82 10.93
CA THR A 104 1.82 -5.35 11.13
C THR A 104 1.82 -6.83 10.76
N ASP A 105 0.94 -7.60 11.38
CA ASP A 105 0.70 -8.99 11.00
C ASP A 105 -0.76 -9.36 11.25
N MET A 106 -1.39 -10.07 10.32
CA MET A 106 -2.80 -10.43 10.40
C MET A 106 -2.98 -11.71 11.22
N GLU A 107 -3.95 -11.69 12.12
CA GLU A 107 -4.27 -12.89 12.87
C GLU A 107 -4.87 -13.98 11.97
N GLY A 108 -4.25 -15.17 11.98
CA GLY A 108 -4.88 -16.39 11.49
C GLY A 108 -5.15 -16.40 9.98
N SER A 109 -4.39 -15.66 9.17
CA SER A 109 -4.54 -15.58 7.71
C SER A 109 -4.56 -16.96 7.02
N THR A 110 -3.71 -17.89 7.47
CA THR A 110 -3.65 -19.25 6.93
C THR A 110 -4.94 -20.02 7.24
N SER A 111 -5.45 -19.91 8.47
CA SER A 111 -6.72 -20.53 8.89
C SER A 111 -7.92 -19.89 8.21
N LEU A 112 -7.85 -18.58 7.93
CA LEU A 112 -8.85 -17.86 7.15
C LEU A 112 -8.93 -18.46 5.73
N THR A 113 -7.81 -18.59 5.02
CA THR A 113 -7.76 -19.18 3.68
C THR A 113 -8.34 -20.59 3.64
N GLN A 114 -8.01 -21.44 4.61
CA GLN A 114 -8.58 -22.79 4.69
C GLN A 114 -10.10 -22.79 4.91
N ARG A 115 -10.63 -21.81 5.64
CA ARG A 115 -12.05 -21.74 6.00
C ARG A 115 -12.91 -21.11 4.90
N VAL A 116 -12.41 -20.08 4.22
CA VAL A 116 -13.22 -19.29 3.25
C VAL A 116 -12.74 -19.42 1.80
N GLY A 117 -11.64 -20.12 1.56
CA GLY A 117 -11.03 -20.28 0.25
C GLY A 117 -10.21 -19.07 -0.22
N ASP A 118 -9.39 -19.28 -1.24
CA ASP A 118 -8.39 -18.30 -1.72
C ASP A 118 -9.01 -16.97 -2.14
N ALA A 119 -10.11 -17.01 -2.91
CA ALA A 119 -10.74 -15.80 -3.43
C ALA A 119 -11.25 -14.88 -2.31
N LYS A 120 -11.86 -15.46 -1.26
CA LYS A 120 -12.40 -14.66 -0.16
C LYS A 120 -11.29 -14.20 0.79
N ALA A 121 -10.28 -15.02 1.04
CA ALA A 121 -9.11 -14.62 1.81
C ALA A 121 -8.34 -13.47 1.13
N GLN A 122 -8.23 -13.50 -0.20
CA GLN A 122 -7.66 -12.41 -0.98
C GLN A 122 -8.46 -11.09 -0.86
N GLU A 123 -9.79 -11.14 -0.80
CA GLU A 123 -10.61 -9.96 -0.55
C GLU A 123 -10.37 -9.35 0.84
N VAL A 124 -10.21 -10.21 1.85
CA VAL A 124 -9.87 -9.80 3.22
C VAL A 124 -8.48 -9.15 3.27
N LEU A 125 -7.49 -9.78 2.63
CA LEU A 125 -6.13 -9.24 2.55
C LEU A 125 -6.08 -7.89 1.83
N ARG A 126 -6.82 -7.73 0.72
CA ARG A 126 -6.93 -6.43 0.03
C ARG A 126 -7.55 -5.35 0.91
N THR A 127 -8.55 -5.71 1.72
CA THR A 127 -9.18 -4.78 2.65
C THR A 127 -8.22 -4.35 3.75
N HIS A 128 -7.47 -5.30 4.32
CA HIS A 128 -6.40 -5.04 5.27
C HIS A 128 -5.33 -4.11 4.68
N ASN A 129 -4.76 -4.47 3.54
CA ASN A 129 -3.69 -3.69 2.88
C ASN A 129 -4.14 -2.26 2.59
N ARG A 130 -5.38 -2.07 2.12
CA ARG A 130 -5.93 -0.73 1.88
C ARG A 130 -5.99 0.09 3.17
N ILE A 131 -6.53 -0.46 4.26
CA ILE A 131 -6.64 0.24 5.54
C ILE A 131 -5.26 0.63 6.08
N VAL A 132 -4.28 -0.28 6.02
CA VAL A 132 -2.91 0.01 6.46
C VAL A 132 -2.27 1.10 5.60
N ARG A 133 -2.36 0.99 4.26
CA ARG A 133 -1.79 2.00 3.34
C ARG A 133 -2.42 3.37 3.48
N ASP A 134 -3.73 3.44 3.69
CA ASP A 134 -4.43 4.71 3.95
C ASP A 134 -3.86 5.38 5.21
N ALA A 135 -3.61 4.62 6.29
CA ALA A 135 -2.99 5.13 7.51
C ALA A 135 -1.50 5.49 7.33
N LEU A 136 -0.72 4.69 6.59
CA LEU A 136 0.68 5.02 6.28
C LEU A 136 0.76 6.37 5.54
N LYS A 137 -0.08 6.55 4.53
CA LYS A 137 -0.15 7.80 3.76
C LYS A 137 -0.52 9.01 4.63
N ALA A 138 -1.50 8.85 5.51
CA ALA A 138 -1.94 9.91 6.43
C ALA A 138 -0.81 10.37 7.39
N HIS A 139 0.09 9.45 7.76
CA HIS A 139 1.13 9.69 8.75
C HIS A 139 2.55 9.77 8.17
N SER A 140 2.67 9.93 6.84
CA SER A 140 3.96 9.99 6.13
C SER A 140 4.87 8.78 6.43
N GLY A 141 4.29 7.58 6.51
CA GLY A 141 5.01 6.32 6.57
C GLY A 141 5.34 5.81 5.18
N SER A 142 6.52 5.22 5.03
CA SER A 142 6.93 4.55 3.79
C SER A 142 6.76 3.04 3.97
N GLU A 143 5.93 2.43 3.12
CA GLU A 143 5.84 0.97 3.01
C GLU A 143 7.17 0.45 2.46
N VAL A 144 7.82 -0.47 3.19
CA VAL A 144 9.08 -1.10 2.77
C VAL A 144 8.77 -2.36 1.98
N LYS A 145 7.96 -3.28 2.55
CA LYS A 145 7.56 -4.52 1.89
C LYS A 145 6.39 -5.22 2.56
N HIS A 146 5.82 -6.17 1.82
CA HIS A 146 4.92 -7.20 2.34
C HIS A 146 5.70 -8.33 2.99
N THR A 147 5.16 -8.87 4.08
CA THR A 147 5.68 -10.06 4.78
C THR A 147 4.77 -11.28 4.62
N GLY A 148 3.83 -11.21 3.67
CA GLY A 148 2.79 -12.21 3.43
C GLY A 148 1.41 -11.59 3.68
N ASP A 149 0.97 -11.67 4.93
CA ASP A 149 -0.29 -11.15 5.46
C ASP A 149 -0.10 -9.91 6.37
N GLY A 150 1.12 -9.42 6.44
CA GLY A 150 1.51 -8.22 7.18
C GLY A 150 2.37 -7.27 6.35
N ILE A 151 2.49 -6.04 6.82
CA ILE A 151 3.26 -4.97 6.18
C ILE A 151 4.40 -4.51 7.09
N MET A 152 5.58 -4.31 6.50
CA MET A 152 6.70 -3.60 7.09
C MET A 152 6.72 -2.17 6.56
N ALA A 153 6.79 -1.19 7.45
CA ALA A 153 6.87 0.22 7.12
C ALA A 153 7.93 0.94 7.97
N SER A 154 8.38 2.10 7.50
CA SER A 154 9.35 2.94 8.18
C SER A 154 8.87 4.39 8.28
N PHE A 155 9.35 5.07 9.32
CA PHE A 155 9.03 6.45 9.64
C PHE A 155 10.28 7.17 10.14
N THR A 156 10.42 8.44 9.77
CA THR A 156 11.45 9.34 10.34
C THR A 156 11.08 9.88 11.72
N SER A 157 9.87 9.57 12.22
CA SER A 157 9.35 10.03 13.52
C SER A 157 8.63 8.92 14.26
N ALA A 158 9.06 8.67 15.51
CA ALA A 158 8.41 7.71 16.41
C ALA A 158 6.96 8.08 16.72
N SER A 159 6.66 9.38 16.87
CA SER A 159 5.30 9.85 17.14
C SER A 159 4.35 9.57 15.98
N ARG A 160 4.80 9.78 14.73
CA ARG A 160 4.00 9.47 13.54
C ARG A 160 3.75 7.98 13.38
N ALA A 161 4.76 7.16 13.69
CA ALA A 161 4.61 5.70 13.67
C ALA A 161 3.56 5.23 14.70
N LEU A 162 3.55 5.82 15.91
CA LEU A 162 2.55 5.53 16.94
C LEU A 162 1.14 6.00 16.54
N GLU A 163 1.01 7.21 16.00
CA GLU A 163 -0.25 7.74 15.46
C GLU A 163 -0.80 6.83 14.36
N CYS A 164 0.06 6.39 13.45
CA CYS A 164 -0.28 5.44 12.41
C CYS A 164 -0.76 4.09 12.97
N ALA A 165 -0.03 3.51 13.92
CA ALA A 165 -0.43 2.25 14.56
C ALA A 165 -1.80 2.35 15.23
N ILE A 166 -2.06 3.45 15.94
CA ILE A 166 -3.35 3.73 16.59
C ILE A 166 -4.48 3.83 15.54
N ASP A 167 -4.25 4.57 14.46
CA ASP A 167 -5.25 4.75 13.40
C ASP A 167 -5.52 3.46 12.62
N ILE A 168 -4.53 2.60 12.42
CA ILE A 168 -4.71 1.25 11.86
C ILE A 168 -5.68 0.45 12.73
N GLN A 169 -5.44 0.37 14.04
CA GLN A 169 -6.32 -0.39 14.94
C GLN A 169 -7.74 0.19 14.98
N ARG A 170 -7.87 1.52 15.00
CA ARG A 170 -9.18 2.20 14.97
C ARG A 170 -9.93 1.96 13.67
N ALA A 171 -9.27 2.07 12.52
CA ALA A 171 -9.88 1.86 11.22
C ALA A 171 -10.33 0.40 11.02
N LEU A 172 -9.53 -0.56 11.48
CA LEU A 172 -9.91 -1.98 11.49
C LEU A 172 -11.09 -2.25 12.42
N ALA A 173 -11.11 -1.66 13.61
CA ALA A 173 -12.24 -1.75 14.52
C ALA A 173 -13.54 -1.22 13.88
N GLN A 174 -13.49 -0.03 13.30
CA GLN A 174 -14.63 0.57 12.59
C GLN A 174 -15.09 -0.29 11.42
N HIS A 175 -14.15 -0.85 10.65
CA HIS A 175 -14.45 -1.77 9.56
C HIS A 175 -15.20 -3.00 10.07
N ASN A 176 -14.71 -3.63 11.15
CA ASN A 176 -15.32 -4.82 11.74
C ASN A 176 -16.71 -4.54 12.31
N GLU A 177 -16.92 -3.38 12.96
CA GLU A 177 -18.21 -2.94 13.47
C GLU A 177 -19.22 -2.71 12.34
N ALA A 178 -18.82 -1.98 11.29
CA ALA A 178 -19.65 -1.76 10.11
C ALA A 178 -19.98 -3.08 9.40
N ALA A 179 -19.04 -4.02 9.37
CA ALA A 179 -19.25 -5.33 8.80
C ALA A 179 -20.23 -6.18 9.60
N ALA A 180 -20.21 -6.09 10.94
CA ALA A 180 -21.14 -6.76 11.84
C ALA A 180 -22.57 -6.20 11.79
N ALA A 181 -22.72 -4.89 11.50
CA ALA A 181 -24.01 -4.22 11.41
C ALA A 181 -24.79 -4.50 10.11
N ARG A 182 -24.14 -5.08 9.08
CA ARG A 182 -24.80 -5.39 7.81
C ARG A 182 -25.75 -6.60 7.97
N PRO A 183 -27.01 -6.52 7.50
CA PRO A 183 -27.92 -7.67 7.48
C PRO A 183 -27.31 -8.82 6.67
N SER A 184 -27.29 -10.04 7.19
CA SER A 184 -26.78 -11.21 6.45
C SER A 184 -27.73 -11.56 5.31
N THR A 185 -27.53 -10.97 4.13
CA THR A 185 -28.29 -11.28 2.92
C THR A 185 -27.70 -12.46 2.13
N GLY A 186 -26.84 -13.28 2.76
CA GLY A 186 -26.21 -14.47 2.18
C GLY A 186 -25.46 -15.32 3.22
N SER A 187 -24.90 -16.46 2.78
CA SER A 187 -24.33 -17.53 3.63
C SER A 187 -22.97 -17.22 4.28
N GLY A 188 -22.55 -15.96 4.38
CA GLY A 188 -21.25 -15.59 4.94
C GLY A 188 -21.36 -14.47 5.96
N ARG A 189 -20.95 -14.75 7.20
CA ARG A 189 -20.64 -13.70 8.18
C ARG A 189 -19.42 -12.91 7.67
N ALA A 190 -19.41 -11.59 7.84
CA ALA A 190 -18.24 -10.83 7.48
C ALA A 190 -17.04 -11.22 8.35
N GLU A 191 -15.89 -11.37 7.71
CA GLU A 191 -14.66 -11.79 8.38
C GLU A 191 -14.09 -10.64 9.20
N VAL A 192 -13.76 -10.93 10.46
CA VAL A 192 -13.18 -9.95 11.37
C VAL A 192 -11.69 -9.88 11.09
N ILE A 193 -11.20 -8.69 10.78
CA ILE A 193 -9.78 -8.43 10.52
C ILE A 193 -9.15 -7.91 11.81
N ARG A 194 -8.25 -8.68 12.41
CA ARG A 194 -7.44 -8.25 13.55
C ARG A 194 -5.98 -8.31 13.18
N VAL A 195 -5.23 -7.32 13.61
CA VAL A 195 -3.80 -7.23 13.37
C VAL A 195 -3.07 -7.02 14.68
N ARG A 196 -1.88 -7.60 14.79
CA ARG A 196 -0.91 -7.26 15.81
C ARG A 196 0.08 -6.25 15.24
N ILE A 197 0.53 -5.30 16.04
CA ILE A 197 1.45 -4.25 15.61
C ILE A 197 2.64 -4.21 16.57
N GLY A 198 3.85 -4.19 16.00
CA GLY A 198 5.09 -4.00 16.75
C GLY A 198 5.92 -2.88 16.17
N LEU A 199 6.47 -2.04 17.05
CA LEU A 199 7.36 -0.96 16.68
C LEU A 199 8.76 -1.17 17.26
N ASN A 200 9.77 -0.62 16.61
CA ASN A 200 11.08 -0.36 17.21
C ASN A 200 11.71 0.87 16.54
N ALA A 201 12.68 1.50 17.21
CA ALA A 201 13.49 2.55 16.61
C ALA A 201 14.98 2.18 16.68
N GLY A 202 15.73 2.51 15.62
CA GLY A 202 17.16 2.24 15.53
C GLY A 202 17.73 2.66 14.19
N GLU A 203 18.99 2.31 13.96
CA GLU A 203 19.72 2.61 12.72
C GLU A 203 19.85 1.30 11.91
N PRO A 204 18.88 0.97 11.03
CA PRO A 204 18.99 -0.18 10.15
C PRO A 204 20.03 0.07 9.05
N VAL A 205 20.51 -1.02 8.45
CA VAL A 205 21.24 -0.94 7.20
C VAL A 205 20.23 -0.83 6.08
N ALA A 206 20.33 0.25 5.30
CA ALA A 206 19.48 0.45 4.14
C ALA A 206 20.20 0.00 2.87
N GLU A 207 19.56 -0.88 2.11
CA GLU A 207 20.06 -1.36 0.82
C GLU A 207 18.92 -1.26 -0.20
N GLU A 208 19.14 -0.48 -1.26
CA GLU A 208 18.11 -0.16 -2.26
C GLU A 208 16.83 0.40 -1.61
N GLU A 209 15.73 -0.36 -1.63
CA GLU A 209 14.43 0.00 -1.07
C GLU A 209 14.07 -0.84 0.17
N ASP A 210 15.03 -1.58 0.74
CA ASP A 210 14.81 -2.46 1.90
C ASP A 210 15.64 -2.04 3.12
N LEU A 211 15.20 -2.49 4.30
CA LEU A 211 15.85 -2.24 5.58
C LEU A 211 16.23 -3.55 6.26
N PHE A 212 17.45 -3.61 6.77
CA PHE A 212 18.01 -4.79 7.42
C PHE A 212 18.67 -4.46 8.77
N GLY A 213 19.05 -5.53 9.46
CA GLY A 213 19.80 -5.45 10.71
C GLY A 213 18.94 -5.59 11.95
N THR A 214 19.58 -5.41 13.10
CA THR A 214 19.03 -5.72 14.42
C THR A 214 17.77 -4.93 14.73
N ALA A 215 17.69 -3.65 14.32
CA ALA A 215 16.53 -2.81 14.57
C ALA A 215 15.25 -3.36 13.90
N VAL A 216 15.37 -3.86 12.67
CA VAL A 216 14.28 -4.47 11.89
C VAL A 216 13.87 -5.81 12.50
N GLN A 217 14.85 -6.65 12.82
CA GLN A 217 14.59 -7.96 13.45
C GLN A 217 13.89 -7.79 14.79
N LEU A 218 14.29 -6.80 15.60
CA LEU A 218 13.66 -6.50 16.88
C LEU A 218 12.20 -6.06 16.69
N ALA A 219 11.91 -5.15 15.77
CA ALA A 219 10.54 -4.72 15.47
C ALA A 219 9.64 -5.91 15.09
N ALA A 220 10.14 -6.81 14.23
CA ALA A 220 9.42 -8.01 13.82
C ALA A 220 9.16 -8.96 15.01
N ARG A 221 10.11 -9.11 15.95
CA ARG A 221 9.93 -9.93 17.15
C ARG A 221 8.96 -9.31 18.14
N ILE A 222 8.94 -7.99 18.27
CA ILE A 222 7.97 -7.27 19.10
C ILE A 222 6.56 -7.44 18.51
N CYS A 223 6.41 -7.31 17.19
CA CYS A 223 5.13 -7.55 16.51
C CYS A 223 4.64 -8.99 16.73
N ALA A 224 5.52 -9.97 16.59
CA ALA A 224 5.18 -11.37 16.83
C ALA A 224 4.74 -11.67 18.27
N GLN A 225 5.08 -10.80 19.22
CA GLN A 225 4.75 -10.94 20.63
C GLN A 225 3.51 -10.16 21.06
N ALA A 226 2.98 -9.33 20.17
CA ALA A 226 1.71 -8.63 20.37
C ALA A 226 0.53 -9.58 20.10
N GLU A 227 -0.51 -9.44 20.90
CA GLU A 227 -1.81 -10.08 20.69
C GLU A 227 -2.60 -9.38 19.56
N PRO A 228 -3.60 -10.05 18.95
CA PRO A 228 -4.47 -9.45 17.95
C PRO A 228 -5.21 -8.23 18.51
N GLY A 229 -5.01 -7.06 17.90
CA GLY A 229 -5.54 -5.77 18.37
C GLY A 229 -4.61 -5.02 19.32
N GLU A 230 -3.43 -5.56 19.63
CA GLU A 230 -2.43 -4.92 20.48
C GLU A 230 -1.39 -4.15 19.64
N ILE A 231 -0.82 -3.12 20.25
CA ILE A 231 0.31 -2.35 19.72
C ILE A 231 1.41 -2.40 20.78
N LEU A 232 2.56 -3.00 20.44
CA LEU A 232 3.71 -3.07 21.33
C LEU A 232 4.88 -2.22 20.83
N ALA A 233 5.54 -1.53 21.75
CA ALA A 233 6.73 -0.74 21.48
C ALA A 233 7.74 -0.82 22.64
N PRO A 234 9.05 -0.78 22.36
CA PRO A 234 10.08 -0.77 23.40
C PRO A 234 10.25 0.63 23.99
N ILE A 235 11.03 0.71 25.08
CA ILE A 235 11.30 1.98 25.77
C ILE A 235 11.84 3.09 24.83
N VAL A 236 12.68 2.75 23.85
CA VAL A 236 13.26 3.74 22.92
C VAL A 236 12.18 4.48 22.13
N VAL A 237 11.12 3.79 21.68
CA VAL A 237 10.00 4.44 20.96
C VAL A 237 9.22 5.34 21.90
N ARG A 238 8.99 4.89 23.16
CA ARG A 238 8.34 5.70 24.20
C ARG A 238 9.12 6.99 24.48
N GLU A 239 10.44 6.91 24.62
CA GLU A 239 11.29 8.05 24.92
C GLU A 239 11.37 9.05 23.74
N LEU A 240 11.49 8.54 22.51
CA LEU A 240 11.46 9.38 21.31
C LEU A 240 10.11 10.09 21.11
N ALA A 241 9.01 9.53 21.64
CA ALA A 241 7.68 10.11 21.59
C ALA A 241 7.27 10.85 22.88
N ALA A 242 8.20 11.10 23.80
CA ALA A 242 7.93 11.77 25.06
C ALA A 242 7.27 13.16 24.83
N GLY A 243 6.28 13.49 25.67
CA GLY A 243 5.55 14.76 25.61
C GLY A 243 4.46 14.85 24.54
N LYS A 244 4.17 13.77 23.80
CA LYS A 244 3.13 13.73 22.76
C LYS A 244 1.77 13.21 23.23
N GLY A 245 1.65 12.83 24.50
CA GLY A 245 0.36 12.44 25.09
C GLY A 245 -0.10 11.00 24.82
N PHE A 246 0.76 10.14 24.27
CA PHE A 246 0.46 8.72 24.13
C PHE A 246 0.32 8.05 25.50
N LEU A 247 -0.67 7.15 25.63
CA LEU A 247 -0.88 6.32 26.80
C LEU A 247 -0.17 4.98 26.59
N LEU A 248 0.91 4.75 27.32
CA LEU A 248 1.71 3.52 27.24
C LEU A 248 1.70 2.80 28.59
N ALA A 249 1.16 1.59 28.62
CA ALA A 249 1.19 0.72 29.79
C ALA A 249 2.43 -0.16 29.77
N ASP A 250 3.14 -0.22 30.89
CA ASP A 250 4.34 -1.04 31.03
C ASP A 250 3.99 -2.52 31.10
N ARG A 251 4.61 -3.34 30.24
CA ARG A 251 4.41 -4.79 30.17
C ARG A 251 5.60 -5.57 30.76
N GLY A 252 6.61 -4.87 31.27
CA GLY A 252 7.81 -5.45 31.84
C GLY A 252 8.79 -5.95 30.78
N ASP A 253 9.81 -6.68 31.26
CA ASP A 253 10.90 -7.19 30.44
C ASP A 253 10.51 -8.53 29.79
N VAL A 254 10.72 -8.63 28.49
CA VAL A 254 10.39 -9.82 27.69
C VAL A 254 11.62 -10.29 26.93
N THR A 255 11.98 -11.56 27.09
CA THR A 255 13.02 -12.19 26.26
C THR A 255 12.44 -12.53 24.90
N LEU A 256 12.99 -11.94 23.86
CA LEU A 256 12.56 -12.15 22.48
C LEU A 256 13.44 -13.21 21.80
N ARG A 257 12.84 -14.03 20.93
CA ARG A 257 13.59 -15.08 20.23
C ARG A 257 14.72 -14.46 19.39
N GLY A 258 15.95 -14.87 19.68
CA GLY A 258 17.16 -14.40 18.99
C GLY A 258 17.81 -13.17 19.61
N PHE A 259 17.31 -12.70 20.76
CA PHE A 259 17.89 -11.62 21.55
C PHE A 259 18.26 -12.17 22.94
N GLU A 260 19.51 -11.96 23.35
CA GLU A 260 20.01 -12.43 24.65
C GLU A 260 19.49 -11.55 25.79
N ASP A 261 19.49 -10.23 25.58
CA ASP A 261 19.02 -9.26 26.57
C ASP A 261 17.48 -9.12 26.54
N PRO A 262 16.81 -9.14 27.71
CA PRO A 262 15.39 -8.81 27.79
C PRO A 262 15.10 -7.40 27.31
N VAL A 263 13.97 -7.23 26.62
CA VAL A 263 13.50 -5.93 26.12
C VAL A 263 12.26 -5.53 26.90
N ARG A 264 12.28 -4.34 27.50
CA ARG A 264 11.11 -3.79 28.18
C ARG A 264 10.08 -3.31 27.16
N LEU A 265 8.89 -3.89 27.19
CA LEU A 265 7.81 -3.56 26.26
C LEU A 265 6.73 -2.72 26.93
N TYR A 266 6.08 -1.92 26.10
CA TYR A 266 4.95 -1.09 26.47
C TYR A 266 3.81 -1.34 25.49
N GLU A 267 2.62 -1.51 26.03
CA GLU A 267 1.37 -1.54 25.27
C GLU A 267 0.90 -0.10 25.02
N VAL A 268 0.67 0.24 23.75
CA VAL A 268 0.14 1.54 23.35
C VAL A 268 -1.38 1.46 23.31
N HIS A 269 -2.05 2.24 24.17
CA HIS A 269 -3.51 2.28 24.19
C HIS A 269 -4.03 3.11 23.02
N TRP A 270 -4.89 2.49 22.21
CA TRP A 270 -5.56 3.13 21.08
C TRP A 270 -7.06 3.35 21.32
N ARG A 271 -7.58 2.84 22.45
CA ARG A 271 -8.95 3.00 22.97
C ARG A 271 -8.93 3.56 24.37
#